data_AF-A0A7Y8NRM4-F1
#
_entry.id   AF-A0A7Y8NRM4-F1
#
_cell.length_a   1.000
_cell.length_b   1.000
_cell.length_c   1.000
_cell.angle_alpha   90.00
_cell.angle_beta   90.00
_cell.angle_gamma   90.00
#
_symmetry.space_group_name_H-M   'P 1'
#
loop_
_entity.id
_entity.type
_entity.pdbx_description
1 polymer ?
#
loop_
_entity_poly.entity_id
_entity_poly.type
_entity_poly.pdbx_seq_one_letter_code
_entity_poly.pdbx_strand_id
1 'polypeptide(L)'
;MGEITGPFRFTGSLGNFRSYYNSAAKKWVLATKGGATRDLIFNHPAFARQRENMTEFGACGKWSHLIRMSLYDLDELNSGFYMGGITKLAKVIQTKDREGKKGHRSIISSKYKNLLTSINFNDTYPFRQIVCRVPEVVSDDVRQTVIINMPHFSPFSELNWGKRYFFYRFTLTIGQLSDYIWVEAQNNFEPAHENLEDTRISVRTEWLSNNTDFTDISLIASFKDEAIPADDVTVLVALGIEFASKLGDSTLSATSGDGTMALVACL
;
A
#
# COMPACT_ATOMS: atom_id res chain seq x y z
N MET A 1 -27.76 -14.97 18.13
CA MET A 1 -26.40 -14.85 18.70
C MET A 1 -26.55 -14.75 20.20
N GLY A 2 -25.94 -15.65 20.97
CA GLY A 2 -26.03 -15.62 22.44
C GLY A 2 -24.97 -14.70 23.02
N GLU A 3 -25.30 -13.99 24.10
CA GLU A 3 -24.38 -13.16 24.86
C GLU A 3 -24.08 -13.84 26.19
N ILE A 4 -22.82 -13.83 26.64
CA ILE A 4 -22.42 -14.38 27.94
C ILE A 4 -22.35 -13.23 28.94
N THR A 5 -23.30 -13.20 29.87
CA THR A 5 -23.30 -12.29 31.02
C THR A 5 -23.08 -13.10 32.29
N GLY A 6 -21.89 -13.03 32.88
CA GLY A 6 -21.55 -13.77 34.10
C GLY A 6 -20.04 -13.88 34.36
N PRO A 7 -19.63 -14.50 35.48
CA PRO A 7 -18.21 -14.62 35.86
C PRO A 7 -17.44 -15.64 35.02
N PHE A 8 -18.15 -16.56 34.35
CA PHE A 8 -17.54 -17.60 33.53
C PHE A 8 -17.23 -17.09 32.12
N ARG A 9 -15.95 -17.01 31.78
CA ARG A 9 -15.45 -16.66 30.44
C ARG A 9 -14.42 -17.69 30.00
N PHE A 10 -14.52 -18.14 28.77
CA PHE A 10 -13.50 -18.96 28.14
C PHE A 10 -13.32 -18.51 26.69
N THR A 11 -12.09 -18.63 26.20
CA THR A 11 -11.74 -18.41 24.80
C THR A 11 -11.59 -19.77 24.12
N GLY A 12 -12.21 -19.94 22.95
CA GLY A 12 -12.09 -21.18 22.17
C GLY A 12 -13.42 -21.90 22.00
N SER A 13 -13.35 -23.22 21.83
CA SER A 13 -14.51 -24.05 21.47
C SER A 13 -14.86 -25.06 22.56
N LEU A 14 -16.14 -25.19 22.89
CA LEU A 14 -16.70 -26.25 23.73
C LEU A 14 -17.84 -26.93 22.98
N GLY A 15 -17.62 -28.18 22.54
CA GLY A 15 -18.57 -28.91 21.70
C GLY A 15 -18.89 -28.13 20.40
N ASN A 16 -20.19 -27.87 20.17
CA ASN A 16 -20.68 -27.09 19.04
C ASN A 16 -20.70 -25.56 19.29
N PHE A 17 -20.23 -25.09 20.45
CA PHE A 17 -20.18 -23.66 20.75
C PHE A 17 -18.75 -23.13 20.62
N ARG A 18 -18.64 -21.89 20.12
CA ARG A 18 -17.43 -21.07 20.18
C ARG A 18 -17.71 -19.80 20.95
N SER A 19 -16.78 -19.43 21.82
CA SER A 19 -16.81 -18.18 22.59
C SER A 19 -15.65 -17.30 22.14
N TYR A 20 -15.96 -16.04 21.81
CA TYR A 20 -14.97 -15.04 21.43
C TYR A 20 -15.40 -13.64 21.89
N TYR A 21 -14.43 -12.77 22.11
CA TYR A 21 -14.70 -11.36 22.39
C TYR A 21 -14.86 -10.60 21.08
N ASN A 22 -16.01 -9.94 20.90
CA ASN A 22 -16.22 -9.03 19.79
C ASN A 22 -15.73 -7.64 20.22
N SER A 23 -14.58 -7.22 19.70
CA SER A 23 -13.97 -5.92 20.02
C SER A 23 -14.84 -4.74 19.60
N ALA A 24 -15.53 -4.83 18.45
CA ALA A 24 -16.40 -3.76 17.95
C ALA A 24 -17.65 -3.58 18.83
N ALA A 25 -18.28 -4.67 19.24
CA ALA A 25 -19.46 -4.64 20.13
C ALA A 25 -19.10 -4.62 21.63
N LYS A 26 -17.80 -4.63 21.95
CA LYS A 26 -17.23 -4.67 23.31
C LYS A 26 -17.81 -5.76 24.22
N LYS A 27 -18.21 -6.92 23.67
CA LYS A 27 -18.92 -7.98 24.41
C LYS A 27 -18.48 -9.39 24.06
N TRP A 28 -18.71 -10.32 24.97
CA TRP A 28 -18.47 -11.76 24.76
C TRP A 28 -19.63 -12.39 24.00
N VAL A 29 -19.30 -13.02 22.89
CA VAL A 29 -20.25 -13.65 21.98
C VAL A 29 -20.11 -15.15 22.03
N LEU A 30 -21.24 -15.85 22.22
CA LEU A 30 -21.36 -17.28 22.03
C LEU A 30 -22.08 -17.55 20.69
N ALA A 31 -21.43 -18.32 19.83
CA ALA A 31 -21.97 -18.74 18.54
C ALA A 31 -21.87 -20.25 18.38
N THR A 32 -22.80 -20.87 17.67
CA THR A 32 -22.63 -22.24 17.21
C THR A 32 -21.55 -22.29 16.13
N LYS A 33 -20.80 -23.40 16.06
CA LYS A 33 -19.96 -23.68 14.90
C LYS A 33 -20.91 -23.89 13.72
N GLY A 34 -20.67 -23.16 12.64
CA GLY A 34 -21.50 -23.18 11.45
C GLY A 34 -20.69 -22.76 10.23
N GLY A 35 -21.31 -22.87 9.07
CA GLY A 35 -20.65 -22.65 7.77
C GLY A 35 -20.24 -23.96 7.10
N ALA A 36 -19.81 -23.84 5.84
CA ALA A 36 -19.32 -24.96 5.05
C ALA A 36 -17.96 -25.45 5.59
N THR A 37 -17.78 -26.76 5.66
CA THR A 37 -16.47 -27.35 5.97
C THR A 37 -15.48 -27.12 4.83
N ARG A 38 -14.19 -27.20 5.13
CA ARG A 38 -13.13 -27.13 4.11
C ARG A 38 -13.41 -28.10 2.95
N ASP A 39 -13.66 -29.36 3.27
CA ASP A 39 -13.91 -30.40 2.26
C ASP A 39 -15.14 -30.11 1.41
N LEU A 40 -16.19 -29.52 2.01
CA LEU A 40 -17.36 -29.09 1.26
C LEU A 40 -17.02 -27.95 0.28
N ILE A 41 -16.26 -26.96 0.73
CA ILE A 41 -15.84 -25.83 -0.13
C ILE A 41 -14.96 -26.32 -1.29
N PHE A 42 -14.04 -27.26 -1.05
CA PHE A 42 -13.11 -27.72 -2.07
C PHE A 42 -13.74 -28.69 -3.08
N ASN A 43 -14.64 -29.56 -2.64
CA ASN A 43 -15.14 -30.66 -3.47
C ASN A 43 -16.56 -30.44 -4.01
N HIS A 44 -17.43 -29.72 -3.30
CA HIS A 44 -18.83 -29.62 -3.70
C HIS A 44 -19.04 -28.60 -4.85
N PRO A 45 -19.88 -28.91 -5.86
CA PRO A 45 -20.08 -28.05 -7.03
C PRO A 45 -20.70 -26.68 -6.68
N ALA A 46 -21.55 -26.61 -5.65
CA ALA A 46 -22.13 -25.34 -5.19
C ALA A 46 -21.09 -24.28 -4.79
N PHE A 47 -19.85 -24.69 -4.45
CA PHE A 47 -18.77 -23.78 -4.07
C PHE A 47 -17.80 -23.46 -5.21
N ALA A 48 -18.10 -23.84 -6.47
CA ALA A 48 -17.23 -23.53 -7.61
C ALA A 48 -16.92 -22.02 -7.72
N ARG A 49 -17.94 -21.17 -7.60
CA ARG A 49 -17.78 -19.70 -7.61
C ARG A 49 -16.97 -19.16 -6.43
N GLN A 50 -17.08 -19.80 -5.27
CA GLN A 50 -16.30 -19.44 -4.10
C GLN A 50 -14.82 -19.73 -4.34
N ARG A 51 -14.50 -20.90 -4.92
CA ARG A 51 -13.12 -21.28 -5.25
C ARG A 51 -12.50 -20.35 -6.29
N GLU A 52 -13.23 -20.03 -7.35
CA GLU A 52 -12.80 -19.02 -8.35
C GLU A 52 -12.43 -17.69 -7.66
N ASN A 53 -13.29 -17.20 -6.77
CA ASN A 53 -13.02 -15.96 -6.05
C ASN A 53 -11.86 -16.08 -5.06
N MET A 54 -11.68 -17.23 -4.41
CA MET A 54 -10.56 -17.49 -3.51
C MET A 54 -9.22 -17.42 -4.25
N THR A 55 -9.11 -18.02 -5.43
CA THR A 55 -7.90 -17.98 -6.27
C THR A 55 -7.59 -16.53 -6.68
N GLU A 56 -8.59 -15.83 -7.21
CA GLU A 56 -8.45 -14.43 -7.62
C GLU A 56 -8.07 -13.50 -6.45
N PHE A 57 -8.64 -13.72 -5.27
CA PHE A 57 -8.35 -12.90 -4.08
C PHE A 57 -6.95 -13.20 -3.51
N GLY A 58 -6.48 -14.45 -3.63
CA GLY A 58 -5.09 -14.80 -3.33
C GLY A 58 -4.11 -14.00 -4.19
N ALA A 59 -4.40 -13.86 -5.48
CA ALA A 59 -3.61 -13.03 -6.40
C ALA A 59 -3.61 -11.55 -5.98
N CYS A 60 -4.76 -11.01 -5.58
CA CYS A 60 -4.86 -9.64 -5.06
C CYS A 60 -3.95 -9.43 -3.84
N GLY A 61 -3.92 -10.39 -2.91
CA GLY A 61 -3.04 -10.32 -1.73
C GLY A 61 -1.56 -10.33 -2.08
N LYS A 62 -1.14 -11.19 -3.02
CA LYS A 62 0.26 -11.26 -3.48
C LYS A 62 0.66 -9.99 -4.24
N TRP A 63 -0.18 -9.48 -5.14
CA TRP A 63 0.09 -8.22 -5.84
C TRP A 63 0.17 -7.02 -4.87
N SER A 64 -0.70 -6.95 -3.85
CA SER A 64 -0.60 -5.92 -2.81
C SER A 64 0.73 -5.98 -2.06
N HIS A 65 1.25 -7.20 -1.83
CA HIS A 65 2.57 -7.38 -1.23
C HIS A 65 3.69 -6.82 -2.11
N LEU A 66 3.63 -7.01 -3.43
CA LEU A 66 4.60 -6.44 -4.38
C LEU A 66 4.64 -4.91 -4.30
N ILE A 67 3.49 -4.23 -4.20
CA ILE A 67 3.45 -2.77 -3.99
C ILE A 67 4.19 -2.37 -2.71
N ARG A 68 3.93 -3.07 -1.60
CA ARG A 68 4.58 -2.78 -0.33
C ARG A 68 6.10 -2.99 -0.42
N MET A 69 6.55 -4.06 -1.07
CA MET A 69 7.98 -4.34 -1.26
C MET A 69 8.68 -3.32 -2.16
N SER A 70 8.01 -2.90 -3.24
CA SER A 70 8.48 -1.85 -4.14
C SER A 70 8.66 -0.49 -3.44
N LEU A 71 7.96 -0.27 -2.33
CA LEU A 71 7.95 0.98 -1.55
C LEU A 71 8.49 0.79 -0.12
N TYR A 72 9.21 -0.30 0.14
CA TYR A 72 9.56 -0.71 1.50
C TYR A 72 10.40 0.33 2.27
N ASP A 73 11.17 1.17 1.57
CA ASP A 73 11.98 2.22 2.18
C ASP A 73 11.14 3.36 2.82
N LEU A 74 9.83 3.39 2.56
CA LEU A 74 8.87 4.31 3.15
C LEU A 74 7.89 3.60 4.12
N ASP A 75 8.10 2.32 4.42
CA ASP A 75 7.12 1.51 5.16
C ASP A 75 6.80 2.08 6.56
N GLU A 76 7.76 2.79 7.16
CA GLU A 76 7.63 3.46 8.46
C GLU A 76 6.62 4.62 8.48
N LEU A 77 6.29 5.18 7.31
CA LEU A 77 5.32 6.27 7.13
C LEU A 77 3.86 5.79 7.02
N ASN A 78 3.68 4.49 6.85
CA ASN A 78 2.35 3.90 6.73
C ASN A 78 1.65 3.84 8.10
N SER A 79 0.34 4.07 8.12
CA SER A 79 -0.47 3.96 9.34
C SER A 79 -1.91 3.58 9.04
N GLY A 80 -2.53 2.79 9.92
CA GLY A 80 -3.89 2.30 9.75
C GLY A 80 -4.01 1.07 8.84
N PHE A 81 -5.14 0.92 8.16
CA PHE A 81 -5.50 -0.28 7.40
C PHE A 81 -5.19 -0.16 5.90
N TYR A 82 -4.07 0.48 5.56
CA TYR A 82 -3.70 0.80 4.17
C TYR A 82 -3.65 -0.43 3.24
N MET A 83 -3.13 -1.57 3.73
CA MET A 83 -3.07 -2.82 2.94
C MET A 83 -4.45 -3.36 2.52
N GLY A 84 -5.48 -3.10 3.33
CA GLY A 84 -6.87 -3.41 2.96
C GLY A 84 -7.35 -2.57 1.79
N GLY A 85 -6.96 -1.29 1.75
CA GLY A 85 -7.19 -0.38 0.63
C GLY A 85 -6.48 -0.84 -0.66
N ILE A 86 -5.21 -1.23 -0.56
CA ILE A 86 -4.44 -1.75 -1.70
C ILE A 86 -5.08 -3.03 -2.25
N THR A 87 -5.46 -3.97 -1.39
CA THR A 87 -6.10 -5.23 -1.82
C THR A 87 -7.47 -4.99 -2.44
N LYS A 88 -8.22 -4.01 -1.95
CA LYS A 88 -9.47 -3.57 -2.58
C LYS A 88 -9.23 -3.01 -3.97
N LEU A 89 -8.19 -2.18 -4.14
CA LEU A 89 -7.79 -1.63 -5.44
C LEU A 89 -7.35 -2.73 -6.41
N ALA A 90 -6.56 -3.71 -5.94
CA ALA A 90 -6.17 -4.89 -6.69
C ALA A 90 -7.39 -5.59 -7.27
N LYS A 91 -8.45 -5.77 -6.46
CA LYS A 91 -9.69 -6.39 -6.93
C LYS A 91 -10.41 -5.53 -7.97
N VAL A 92 -10.43 -4.21 -7.79
CA VAL A 92 -10.98 -3.28 -8.80
C VAL A 92 -10.25 -3.43 -10.13
N ILE A 93 -8.91 -3.43 -10.13
CA ILE A 93 -8.10 -3.63 -11.34
C ILE A 93 -8.37 -5.01 -11.95
N GLN A 94 -8.33 -6.09 -11.15
CA GLN A 94 -8.59 -7.46 -11.59
C GLN A 94 -9.96 -7.60 -12.26
N THR A 95 -10.99 -6.90 -11.76
CA THR A 95 -12.33 -6.98 -12.36
C THR A 95 -12.45 -6.30 -13.73
N LYS A 96 -11.45 -5.49 -14.10
CA LYS A 96 -11.39 -4.87 -15.43
C LYS A 96 -10.79 -5.79 -16.48
N ASP A 97 -10.12 -6.87 -16.09
CA ASP A 97 -9.71 -7.93 -17.02
C ASP A 97 -10.95 -8.60 -17.62
N ARG A 98 -11.09 -8.47 -18.94
CA ARG A 98 -12.17 -9.05 -19.76
C ARG A 98 -11.72 -10.26 -20.56
N GLU A 99 -10.42 -10.51 -20.63
CA GLU A 99 -9.82 -11.61 -21.40
C GLU A 99 -9.73 -12.87 -20.53
N GLY A 100 -9.33 -12.69 -19.26
CA GLY A 100 -9.25 -13.78 -18.29
C GLY A 100 -10.60 -14.39 -17.95
N LYS A 101 -10.65 -15.73 -17.91
CA LYS A 101 -11.81 -16.46 -17.38
C LYS A 101 -11.96 -16.17 -15.89
N LYS A 102 -13.20 -16.20 -15.38
CA LYS A 102 -13.46 -16.04 -13.95
C LYS A 102 -12.73 -17.12 -13.14
N GLY A 103 -12.02 -16.70 -12.10
CA GLY A 103 -11.06 -17.53 -11.36
C GLY A 103 -9.60 -17.30 -11.75
N HIS A 104 -9.37 -16.81 -12.97
CA HIS A 104 -8.06 -16.68 -13.63
C HIS A 104 -7.85 -15.28 -14.21
N ARG A 105 -8.55 -14.26 -13.69
CA ARG A 105 -8.39 -12.87 -14.14
C ARG A 105 -7.11 -12.25 -13.59
N SER A 106 -6.32 -11.68 -14.48
CA SER A 106 -5.04 -11.04 -14.21
C SER A 106 -5.22 -9.62 -13.64
N ILE A 107 -4.20 -9.12 -12.96
CA ILE A 107 -4.12 -7.76 -12.42
C ILE A 107 -3.18 -6.96 -13.33
N ILE A 108 -3.76 -6.31 -14.34
CA ILE A 108 -3.03 -5.54 -15.35
C ILE A 108 -2.93 -4.07 -14.90
N SER A 109 -2.12 -3.83 -13.86
CA SER A 109 -1.89 -2.50 -13.29
C SER A 109 -1.29 -1.50 -14.26
N SER A 110 -0.45 -1.96 -15.20
CA SER A 110 0.14 -1.17 -16.29
C SER A 110 -0.90 -0.44 -17.15
N LYS A 111 -2.10 -0.99 -17.33
CA LYS A 111 -3.19 -0.35 -18.08
C LYS A 111 -4.03 0.62 -17.23
N TYR A 112 -3.91 0.56 -15.90
CA TYR A 112 -4.75 1.30 -14.95
C TYR A 112 -3.92 2.07 -13.91
N LYS A 113 -2.75 2.58 -14.32
CA LYS A 113 -1.78 3.33 -13.50
C LYS A 113 -2.41 4.47 -12.71
N ASN A 114 -3.37 5.17 -13.31
CA ASN A 114 -4.10 6.28 -12.69
C ASN A 114 -4.89 5.89 -11.42
N LEU A 115 -5.23 4.62 -11.24
CA LEU A 115 -5.90 4.15 -10.03
C LEU A 115 -4.93 3.99 -8.85
N LEU A 116 -3.63 3.78 -9.11
CA LEU A 116 -2.64 3.55 -8.07
C LEU A 116 -2.38 4.82 -7.23
N THR A 117 -2.45 6.00 -7.85
CA THR A 117 -2.30 7.29 -7.14
C THR A 117 -3.46 7.61 -6.18
N SER A 118 -4.51 6.78 -6.12
CA SER A 118 -5.60 6.91 -5.13
C SER A 118 -5.38 6.10 -3.86
N ILE A 119 -4.27 5.36 -3.73
CA ILE A 119 -3.95 4.60 -2.53
C ILE A 119 -3.70 5.58 -1.37
N ASN A 120 -4.39 5.36 -0.25
CA ASN A 120 -4.10 6.04 1.00
C ASN A 120 -3.21 5.16 1.87
N PHE A 121 -2.01 5.63 2.19
CA PHE A 121 -1.02 4.91 2.99
C PHE A 121 -1.11 5.23 4.49
N ASN A 122 -1.75 6.35 4.86
CA ASN A 122 -1.91 6.77 6.23
C ASN A 122 -3.36 7.24 6.48
N ASP A 123 -4.13 6.44 7.23
CA ASP A 123 -5.54 6.76 7.55
C ASP A 123 -5.68 7.89 8.59
N THR A 124 -4.63 8.13 9.38
CA THR A 124 -4.63 9.18 10.42
C THR A 124 -4.28 10.55 9.83
N TYR A 125 -3.25 10.56 8.97
CA TYR A 125 -2.70 11.76 8.34
C TYR A 125 -2.54 11.52 6.82
N PRO A 126 -3.63 11.55 6.03
CA PRO A 126 -3.54 11.34 4.59
C PRO A 126 -2.60 12.35 3.92
N PHE A 127 -1.72 11.88 3.03
CA PHE A 127 -0.66 12.71 2.43
C PHE A 127 -1.16 14.05 1.87
N ARG A 128 -2.26 14.03 1.11
CA ARG A 128 -2.84 15.24 0.49
C ARG A 128 -3.39 16.27 1.49
N GLN A 129 -3.57 15.88 2.75
CA GLN A 129 -3.96 16.81 3.83
C GLN A 129 -2.74 17.39 4.56
N ILE A 130 -1.58 16.70 4.46
CA ILE A 130 -0.33 17.10 5.08
C ILE A 130 0.52 17.94 4.13
N VAL A 131 0.64 17.51 2.88
CA VAL A 131 1.33 18.24 1.82
C VAL A 131 0.25 18.81 0.89
N CYS A 132 -0.05 20.09 1.09
CA CYS A 132 -1.08 20.80 0.31
C CYS A 132 -0.62 21.07 -1.12
N ARG A 133 0.70 21.04 -1.36
CA ARG A 133 1.31 21.21 -2.67
C ARG A 133 1.16 19.93 -3.51
N VAL A 134 0.78 20.08 -4.78
CA VAL A 134 0.93 19.02 -5.77
C VAL A 134 2.34 19.12 -6.35
N PRO A 135 3.20 18.11 -6.18
CA PRO A 135 4.54 18.12 -6.75
C PRO A 135 4.49 18.01 -8.27
N GLU A 136 5.42 18.68 -8.95
CA GLU A 136 5.67 18.45 -10.36
C GLU A 136 6.54 17.20 -10.49
N VAL A 137 6.10 16.26 -11.34
CA VAL A 137 6.84 15.02 -11.61
C VAL A 137 7.23 15.02 -13.08
N VAL A 138 8.53 14.90 -13.34
CA VAL A 138 9.11 14.82 -14.67
C VAL A 138 9.84 13.48 -14.79
N SER A 139 9.71 12.81 -15.92
CA SER A 139 10.47 11.60 -16.24
C SER A 139 11.03 11.67 -17.65
N ASP A 140 12.04 10.84 -17.91
CA ASP A 140 12.48 10.53 -19.26
C ASP A 140 11.48 9.61 -19.99
N ASP A 141 11.63 9.50 -21.32
CA ASP A 141 10.74 8.70 -22.18
C ASP A 141 10.79 7.20 -21.84
N VAL A 142 11.93 6.73 -21.33
CA VAL A 142 12.13 5.33 -20.91
C VAL A 142 11.73 5.06 -19.46
N ARG A 143 11.27 6.07 -18.72
CA ARG A 143 10.83 5.99 -17.31
C ARG A 143 11.92 5.49 -16.35
N GLN A 144 13.19 5.65 -16.70
CA GLN A 144 14.33 5.23 -15.90
C GLN A 144 14.66 6.28 -14.83
N THR A 145 14.50 7.56 -15.15
CA THR A 145 14.84 8.69 -14.28
C THR A 145 13.62 9.51 -13.98
N VAL A 146 13.42 9.83 -12.70
CA VAL A 146 12.29 10.64 -12.22
C VAL A 146 12.82 11.80 -11.39
N ILE A 147 12.28 12.98 -11.67
CA ILE A 147 12.56 14.22 -10.98
C ILE A 147 11.26 14.72 -10.35
N ILE A 148 11.30 15.01 -9.05
CA ILE A 148 10.25 15.74 -8.36
C ILE A 148 10.72 17.16 -8.12
N ASN A 149 9.92 18.13 -8.54
CA ASN A 149 10.18 19.55 -8.32
C ASN A 149 9.03 20.22 -7.54
N MET A 150 9.40 21.02 -6.55
CA MET A 150 8.52 21.94 -5.84
C MET A 150 9.26 23.28 -5.68
N PRO A 151 9.24 24.13 -6.72
CA PRO A 151 9.88 25.43 -6.67
C PRO A 151 9.13 26.38 -5.75
N HIS A 152 9.87 27.26 -5.07
CA HIS A 152 9.38 28.23 -4.09
C HIS A 152 8.45 27.58 -3.04
N PHE A 153 8.84 26.40 -2.53
CA PHE A 153 8.08 25.69 -1.51
C PHE A 153 8.11 26.47 -0.19
N SER A 154 6.93 26.68 0.41
CA SER A 154 6.81 27.34 1.71
C SER A 154 6.31 26.37 2.77
N PRO A 155 7.19 25.86 3.65
CA PRO A 155 6.80 24.84 4.62
C PRO A 155 5.80 25.37 5.64
N PHE A 156 5.78 26.67 5.92
CA PHE A 156 4.81 27.29 6.83
C PHE A 156 3.37 27.25 6.28
N SER A 157 3.17 27.47 4.97
CA SER A 157 1.83 27.53 4.37
C SER A 157 1.40 26.28 3.61
N GLU A 158 2.34 25.49 3.11
CA GLU A 158 2.06 24.32 2.27
C GLU A 158 2.14 22.98 3.02
N LEU A 159 2.61 22.99 4.28
CA LEU A 159 2.55 21.82 5.16
C LEU A 159 1.54 22.03 6.28
N ASN A 160 0.70 21.01 6.50
CA ASN A 160 -0.07 20.90 7.72
C ASN A 160 0.74 20.13 8.76
N TRP A 161 1.27 20.87 9.73
CA TRP A 161 2.19 20.34 10.73
C TRP A 161 1.53 19.38 11.72
N GLY A 162 0.22 19.49 11.95
CA GLY A 162 -0.61 18.62 12.80
C GLY A 162 -0.27 18.58 14.31
N LYS A 163 1.01 18.67 14.65
CA LYS A 163 1.63 18.69 15.97
C LYS A 163 2.80 19.69 15.95
N ARG A 164 3.45 19.86 17.10
CA ARG A 164 4.58 20.79 17.24
C ARG A 164 5.88 20.16 16.74
N TYR A 165 6.05 20.11 15.43
CA TYR A 165 7.31 19.77 14.76
C TYR A 165 8.03 21.04 14.29
N PHE A 166 9.35 20.94 14.17
CA PHE A 166 10.22 22.04 13.76
C PHE A 166 11.09 21.71 12.56
N PHE A 167 11.14 20.43 12.18
CA PHE A 167 11.92 19.97 11.05
C PHE A 167 11.09 19.01 10.20
N TYR A 168 11.40 18.97 8.91
CA TYR A 168 10.81 18.06 7.95
C TYR A 168 11.87 17.58 6.95
N ARG A 169 11.64 16.43 6.32
CA ARG A 169 12.40 15.99 5.15
C ARG A 169 11.48 15.27 4.18
N PHE A 170 11.80 15.37 2.90
CA PHE A 170 11.12 14.61 1.87
C PHE A 170 11.98 13.42 1.45
N THR A 171 11.32 12.31 1.15
CA THR A 171 11.94 11.12 0.54
C THR A 171 11.21 10.82 -0.76
N LEU A 172 11.92 10.85 -1.88
CA LEU A 172 11.46 10.31 -3.16
C LEU A 172 11.87 8.84 -3.24
N THR A 173 10.91 7.94 -3.46
CA THR A 173 11.17 6.53 -3.75
C THR A 173 10.55 6.17 -5.09
N ILE A 174 11.36 5.65 -6.00
CA ILE A 174 10.89 5.01 -7.23
C ILE A 174 11.03 3.50 -7.10
N GLY A 175 10.00 2.75 -7.52
CA GLY A 175 9.99 1.30 -7.50
C GLY A 175 9.27 0.74 -8.72
N GLN A 176 9.48 -0.54 -9.03
CA GLN A 176 8.87 -1.19 -10.18
C GLN A 176 7.81 -2.18 -9.76
N LEU A 177 6.63 -2.10 -10.39
CA LEU A 177 5.51 -2.98 -10.16
C LEU A 177 5.16 -3.74 -11.43
N SER A 178 5.44 -5.04 -11.43
CA SER A 178 4.98 -5.95 -12.48
C SER A 178 3.46 -6.14 -12.41
N ASP A 179 2.83 -6.30 -13.57
CA ASP A 179 1.52 -6.93 -13.66
C ASP A 179 1.53 -8.35 -13.08
N TYR A 180 0.38 -8.80 -12.59
CA TYR A 180 0.23 -10.12 -11.96
C TYR A 180 -0.72 -10.99 -12.78
N ILE A 181 -0.17 -11.95 -13.50
CA ILE A 181 -0.84 -12.65 -14.59
C ILE A 181 -1.15 -14.10 -14.22
N TRP A 182 -2.22 -14.63 -14.79
CA TRP A 182 -2.51 -16.07 -14.73
C TRP A 182 -1.65 -16.82 -15.75
N VAL A 183 -0.89 -17.81 -15.29
CA VAL A 183 -0.06 -18.66 -16.16
C VAL A 183 -0.66 -20.06 -16.24
N GLU A 184 -1.20 -20.42 -17.41
CA GLU A 184 -1.94 -21.68 -17.59
C GLU A 184 -1.07 -22.93 -17.36
N ALA A 185 0.22 -22.88 -17.71
CA ALA A 185 1.12 -24.01 -17.57
C ALA A 185 1.38 -24.39 -16.09
N GLN A 186 1.41 -23.40 -15.19
CA GLN A 186 1.63 -23.56 -13.75
C GLN A 186 0.31 -23.63 -12.97
N ASN A 187 -0.81 -23.31 -13.61
CA ASN A 187 -2.13 -23.20 -13.00
C ASN A 187 -2.09 -22.30 -11.74
N ASN A 188 -1.37 -21.18 -11.86
CA ASN A 188 -1.11 -20.25 -10.77
C ASN A 188 -0.97 -18.80 -11.30
N PHE A 189 -1.11 -17.84 -10.39
CA PHE A 189 -0.77 -16.45 -10.65
C PHE A 189 0.69 -16.15 -10.29
N GLU A 190 1.36 -15.42 -11.18
CA GLU A 190 2.78 -15.06 -11.09
C GLU A 190 2.96 -13.61 -11.60
N PRO A 191 4.01 -12.90 -11.15
CA PRO A 191 4.34 -11.61 -11.73
C PRO A 191 4.81 -11.85 -13.19
N ALA A 192 4.43 -10.96 -14.11
CA ALA A 192 4.93 -10.99 -15.48
C ALA A 192 6.47 -10.86 -15.53
N HIS A 193 7.04 -10.12 -14.58
CA HIS A 193 8.47 -9.97 -14.36
C HIS A 193 8.83 -10.23 -12.89
N GLU A 194 9.70 -11.21 -12.65
CA GLU A 194 10.12 -11.60 -11.30
C GLU A 194 11.10 -10.61 -10.67
N ASN A 195 11.04 -10.49 -9.34
CA ASN A 195 12.00 -9.76 -8.49
C ASN A 195 12.14 -8.25 -8.77
N LEU A 196 11.15 -7.63 -9.43
CA LEU A 196 11.16 -6.18 -9.67
C LEU A 196 10.92 -5.38 -8.39
N GLU A 197 10.26 -5.96 -7.39
CA GLU A 197 9.95 -5.33 -6.11
C GLU A 197 11.19 -4.98 -5.27
N ASP A 198 12.32 -5.63 -5.55
CA ASP A 198 13.62 -5.32 -4.93
C ASP A 198 14.36 -4.19 -5.67
N THR A 199 13.91 -3.84 -6.88
CA THR A 199 14.49 -2.79 -7.72
C THR A 199 13.86 -1.45 -7.38
N ARG A 200 14.22 -0.90 -6.22
CA ARG A 200 13.79 0.43 -5.78
C ARG A 200 14.97 1.34 -5.47
N ILE A 201 14.78 2.63 -5.67
CA ILE A 201 15.76 3.68 -5.39
C ILE A 201 15.08 4.77 -4.57
N SER A 202 15.73 5.16 -3.47
CA SER A 202 15.23 6.19 -2.57
C SER A 202 16.26 7.29 -2.39
N VAL A 203 15.82 8.54 -2.52
CA VAL A 203 16.64 9.75 -2.33
C VAL A 203 15.93 10.66 -1.34
N ARG A 204 16.69 11.20 -0.38
CA ARG A 204 16.17 12.04 0.69
C ARG A 204 16.75 13.44 0.60
N THR A 205 15.97 14.44 0.98
CA THR A 205 16.53 15.74 1.33
C THR A 205 17.25 15.64 2.67
N GLU A 206 18.14 16.60 2.94
CA GLU A 206 18.53 16.91 4.31
C GLU A 206 17.31 17.32 5.14
N TRP A 207 17.47 17.33 6.47
CA TRP A 207 16.46 17.91 7.35
C TRP A 207 16.36 19.42 7.14
N LEU A 208 15.17 19.88 6.77
CA LEU A 208 14.83 21.28 6.57
C LEU A 208 14.05 21.80 7.78
N SER A 209 14.20 23.09 8.08
CA SER A 209 13.55 23.73 9.21
C SER A 209 12.18 24.30 8.85
N ASN A 210 11.25 24.27 9.80
CA ASN A 210 9.99 25.01 9.72
C ASN A 210 10.26 26.51 9.87
N ASN A 211 10.42 27.21 8.75
CA ASN A 211 10.59 28.66 8.70
C ASN A 211 9.62 29.28 7.69
N THR A 212 9.65 30.60 7.59
CA THR A 212 8.84 31.36 6.62
C THR A 212 9.53 31.53 5.27
N ASP A 213 10.76 31.05 5.13
CA ASP A 213 11.56 31.22 3.92
C ASP A 213 11.11 30.25 2.83
N PHE A 214 11.20 30.68 1.57
CA PHE A 214 10.97 29.80 0.44
C PHE A 214 12.20 28.94 0.16
N THR A 215 11.97 27.68 -0.19
CA THR A 215 13.04 26.75 -0.58
C THR A 215 12.65 26.01 -1.86
N ASP A 216 13.60 25.83 -2.77
CA ASP A 216 13.38 24.95 -3.92
C ASP A 216 13.68 23.52 -3.52
N ILE A 217 12.70 22.64 -3.66
CA ILE A 217 12.88 21.21 -3.40
C ILE A 217 12.94 20.49 -4.73
N SER A 218 14.07 19.82 -4.98
CA SER A 218 14.27 18.97 -6.14
C SER A 218 14.90 17.64 -5.71
N LEU A 219 14.27 16.54 -6.09
CA LEU A 219 14.73 15.18 -5.81
C LEU A 219 14.82 14.43 -7.13
N ILE A 220 15.96 13.79 -7.38
CA ILE A 220 16.22 13.02 -8.60
C ILE A 220 16.53 11.59 -8.20
N ALA A 221 15.76 10.63 -8.72
CA ALA A 221 16.02 9.21 -8.57
C ALA A 221 16.11 8.55 -9.94
N SER A 222 17.07 7.65 -10.12
CA SER A 222 17.27 6.92 -11.37
C SER A 222 17.57 5.46 -11.09
N PHE A 223 16.94 4.55 -11.83
CA PHE A 223 17.30 3.14 -11.78
C PHE A 223 18.67 2.90 -12.44
N LYS A 224 19.37 1.86 -12.01
CA LYS A 224 20.64 1.45 -12.63
C LYS A 224 20.40 0.98 -14.07
N ASP A 225 21.41 1.07 -14.94
CA ASP A 225 21.31 0.89 -16.41
C ASP A 225 20.71 -0.44 -16.91
N GLU A 226 20.51 -1.44 -16.05
CA GLU A 226 19.90 -2.74 -16.39
C GLU A 226 18.41 -2.83 -16.05
N ALA A 227 17.83 -1.81 -15.43
CA ALA A 227 16.48 -1.83 -14.86
C ALA A 227 15.47 -1.01 -15.69
N ILE A 228 15.65 -0.93 -17.01
CA ILE A 228 14.71 -0.24 -17.91
C ILE A 228 13.34 -0.92 -17.80
N PRO A 229 12.28 -0.21 -17.36
CA PRO A 229 10.96 -0.82 -17.14
C PRO A 229 10.29 -1.23 -18.46
N ALA A 230 9.82 -2.46 -18.53
CA ALA A 230 8.99 -2.96 -19.64
C ALA A 230 7.57 -2.35 -19.64
N ASP A 231 6.81 -2.52 -20.73
CA ASP A 231 5.49 -1.89 -20.90
C ASP A 231 4.43 -2.40 -19.91
N ASP A 232 4.53 -3.66 -19.51
CA ASP A 232 3.72 -4.34 -18.48
C ASP A 232 4.25 -4.13 -17.05
N VAL A 233 5.23 -3.24 -16.90
CA VAL A 233 5.74 -2.75 -15.61
C VAL A 233 5.31 -1.31 -15.42
N THR A 234 4.82 -1.01 -14.21
CA THR A 234 4.53 0.37 -13.79
C THR A 234 5.65 0.88 -12.90
N VAL A 235 6.16 2.08 -13.20
CA VAL A 235 7.07 2.77 -12.28
C VAL A 235 6.25 3.52 -11.25
N LEU A 236 6.32 3.07 -10.00
CA LEU A 236 5.71 3.72 -8.86
C LEU A 236 6.59 4.89 -8.43
N VAL A 237 6.05 6.10 -8.42
CA VAL A 237 6.73 7.29 -7.90
C VAL A 237 6.06 7.71 -6.60
N ALA A 238 6.72 7.42 -5.49
CA ALA A 238 6.25 7.77 -4.16
C ALA A 238 7.01 8.97 -3.59
N LEU A 239 6.27 9.88 -2.95
CA LEU A 239 6.83 10.95 -2.14
C LEU A 239 6.38 10.73 -0.69
N GLY A 240 7.36 10.56 0.19
CA GLY A 240 7.19 10.53 1.63
C GLY A 240 7.61 11.85 2.27
N ILE A 241 6.95 12.21 3.37
CA ILE A 241 7.36 13.31 4.25
C ILE A 241 7.47 12.79 5.69
N GLU A 242 8.55 13.19 6.34
CA GLU A 242 8.82 12.92 7.75
C GLU A 242 8.94 14.22 8.52
N PHE A 243 8.60 14.18 9.81
CA PHE A 243 8.69 15.32 10.70
C PHE A 243 9.51 15.00 11.95
N ALA A 244 10.18 16.01 12.49
CA ALA A 244 10.91 15.89 13.74
C ALA A 244 10.70 17.11 14.65
N SER A 245 10.63 16.85 15.95
CA SER A 245 10.52 17.90 16.98
C SER A 245 11.88 18.41 17.46
N LYS A 246 12.94 17.61 17.30
CA LYS A 246 14.34 17.97 17.59
C LYS A 246 15.26 17.19 16.66
N LEU A 247 16.44 17.74 16.36
CA LEU A 247 17.54 17.05 15.71
C LEU A 247 18.61 16.75 16.78
N GLY A 248 19.04 15.50 16.90
CA GLY A 248 20.09 15.08 17.84
C GLY A 248 20.48 13.61 17.60
N ASP A 249 21.68 13.23 18.06
CA ASP A 249 22.35 11.95 17.74
C ASP A 249 21.59 10.67 18.09
N SER A 250 20.46 10.74 18.83
CA SER A 250 19.68 9.56 19.20
C SER A 250 18.20 9.82 19.50
N THR A 251 17.54 10.81 18.88
CA THR A 251 16.07 10.89 18.99
C THR A 251 15.43 11.51 17.75
N LEU A 252 15.34 10.73 16.68
CA LEU A 252 14.30 10.89 15.67
C LEU A 252 12.96 10.64 16.38
N SER A 253 12.21 11.69 16.72
CA SER A 253 10.85 11.54 17.25
C SER A 253 9.85 11.18 16.15
N ALA A 254 10.24 10.29 15.22
CA ALA A 254 9.32 9.69 14.27
C ALA A 254 8.78 8.43 14.96
N THR A 255 7.71 8.58 15.73
CA THR A 255 6.89 7.39 16.01
C THR A 255 6.40 6.88 14.66
N SER A 256 6.35 5.56 14.44
CA SER A 256 5.78 5.04 13.18
C SER A 256 4.42 5.69 12.90
N GLY A 257 4.26 6.23 11.69
CA GLY A 257 3.07 6.96 11.27
C GLY A 257 3.02 8.46 11.60
N ASP A 258 4.06 9.05 12.20
CA ASP A 258 4.19 10.52 12.36
C ASP A 258 4.52 11.23 11.03
N GLY A 259 4.98 10.47 10.02
CA GLY A 259 5.06 10.89 8.64
C GLY A 259 3.93 10.32 7.78
N THR A 260 3.96 10.63 6.49
CA THR A 260 2.97 10.12 5.53
C THR A 260 3.58 10.04 4.14
N MET A 261 2.96 9.26 3.26
CA MET A 261 3.41 9.09 1.88
C MET A 261 2.24 8.96 0.91
N ALA A 262 2.49 9.26 -0.35
CA ALA A 262 1.59 8.93 -1.44
C ALA A 262 2.36 8.57 -2.71
N LEU A 263 1.70 7.80 -3.58
CA LEU A 263 2.07 7.72 -4.97
C LEU A 263 1.65 9.03 -5.65
N VAL A 264 2.64 9.82 -6.05
CA VAL A 264 2.44 11.11 -6.71
C VAL A 264 2.33 10.96 -8.23
N ALA A 265 2.93 9.90 -8.79
CA ALA A 265 2.76 9.49 -10.17
C ALA A 265 2.94 7.98 -10.33
N CYS A 266 2.45 7.45 -11.46
CA CYS A 266 2.69 6.08 -11.89
C CYS A 266 2.94 6.10 -13.41
N LEU A 267 4.13 5.71 -13.83
CA LEU A 267 4.63 5.87 -15.20
C LEU A 267 4.62 4.57 -15.99
#